data_AF-A0A7X3WH76-F1
#
_entry.id   AF-A0A7X3WH76-F1
#
_cell.length_a   1.000
_cell.length_b   1.000
_cell.length_c   1.000
_cell.angle_alpha   90.00
_cell.angle_beta   90.00
_cell.angle_gamma   90.00
#
_symmetry.space_group_name_H-M   'P 1'
#
loop_
_entity.id
_entity.type
_entity.pdbx_description
1 polymer ?
#
loop_
_entity_poly.entity_id
_entity_poly.type
_entity_poly.pdbx_seq_one_letter_code
_entity_poly.pdbx_strand_id
1 'polypeptide(L)'
;MIKLIFTACAIMSFAIALQAAQTDKIQIFIDNQPATFTPTPISKDDVWLIPIEPFCKQLGLKVEYPESTEMAVICGGGESEICVPINFGEGVFSINNVNYAKIETITKPFGYEIYKSSDTQLEVIHPEQLAPTFTLPDLEDNPRPLKSFRGKKTLLYIWGSW
;
A
#
# COMPACT_ATOMS: atom_id res chain seq x y z
N MET A 1 -12.14 -67.51 -46.47
CA MET A 1 -11.02 -66.71 -45.92
C MET A 1 -11.22 -65.25 -46.32
N ILE A 2 -11.83 -64.42 -45.47
CA ILE A 2 -12.03 -62.99 -45.70
C ILE A 2 -11.61 -62.26 -44.42
N LYS A 3 -10.66 -61.33 -44.58
CA LYS A 3 -9.96 -60.59 -43.52
C LYS A 3 -10.87 -59.50 -42.93
N LEU A 4 -11.07 -59.52 -41.61
CA LEU A 4 -11.57 -58.38 -40.84
C LEU A 4 -10.46 -57.33 -40.68
N ILE A 5 -10.71 -56.09 -41.08
CA ILE A 5 -9.84 -54.94 -40.82
C ILE A 5 -10.44 -54.15 -39.66
N PHE A 6 -9.81 -54.22 -38.49
CA PHE A 6 -10.12 -53.37 -37.34
C PHE A 6 -9.50 -51.99 -37.58
N THR A 7 -10.34 -50.97 -37.71
CA THR A 7 -9.91 -49.56 -37.78
C THR A 7 -9.97 -48.98 -36.38
N ALA A 8 -8.81 -48.70 -35.80
CA ALA A 8 -8.69 -48.08 -34.48
C ALA A 8 -9.01 -46.57 -34.57
N CYS A 9 -10.03 -46.14 -33.85
CA CYS A 9 -10.41 -44.74 -33.72
C CYS A 9 -9.53 -44.09 -32.64
N ALA A 10 -8.54 -43.32 -33.04
CA ALA A 10 -7.69 -42.54 -32.13
C ALA A 10 -8.47 -41.31 -31.66
N ILE A 11 -8.96 -41.36 -30.41
CA ILE A 11 -9.56 -40.21 -29.73
C ILE A 11 -8.42 -39.28 -29.30
N MET A 12 -8.19 -38.20 -30.05
CA MET A 12 -7.33 -37.11 -29.61
C MET A 12 -8.10 -36.26 -28.58
N SER A 13 -7.83 -36.50 -27.30
CA SER A 13 -8.25 -35.61 -26.23
C SER A 13 -7.41 -34.33 -26.27
N PHE A 14 -8.00 -33.23 -26.75
CA PHE A 14 -7.45 -31.90 -26.56
C PHE A 14 -7.59 -31.50 -25.09
N ALA A 15 -6.50 -31.60 -24.33
CA ALA A 15 -6.40 -30.98 -23.02
C ALA A 15 -6.28 -29.45 -23.21
N ILE A 16 -7.37 -28.73 -22.99
CA ILE A 16 -7.36 -27.27 -22.90
C ILE A 16 -6.72 -26.92 -21.55
N ALA A 17 -5.44 -26.57 -21.58
CA ALA A 17 -4.76 -26.00 -20.43
C ALA A 17 -5.33 -24.58 -20.20
N LEU A 18 -6.19 -24.43 -19.18
CA LEU A 18 -6.47 -23.12 -18.60
C LEU A 18 -5.15 -22.58 -18.02
N GLN A 19 -4.51 -21.65 -18.72
CA GLN A 19 -3.50 -20.81 -18.11
C GLN A 19 -4.21 -19.90 -17.11
N ALA A 20 -4.06 -20.20 -15.82
CA ALA A 20 -4.40 -19.27 -14.76
C ALA A 20 -3.61 -17.98 -15.01
N ALA A 21 -4.33 -16.88 -15.28
CA ALA A 21 -3.72 -15.56 -15.37
C ALA A 21 -2.93 -15.32 -14.09
N GLN A 22 -1.64 -15.00 -14.24
CA GLN A 22 -0.76 -14.66 -13.13
C GLN A 22 -1.25 -13.32 -12.57
N THR A 23 -2.10 -13.36 -11.55
CA THR A 23 -2.51 -12.15 -10.83
C THR A 23 -1.27 -11.60 -10.16
N ASP A 24 -0.79 -10.45 -10.61
CA ASP A 24 0.35 -9.79 -9.99
C ASP A 24 0.06 -9.59 -8.49
N LYS A 25 0.98 -10.08 -7.66
CA LYS A 25 0.79 -10.08 -6.21
C LYS A 25 0.92 -8.65 -5.71
N ILE A 26 -0.13 -8.15 -5.06
CA ILE A 26 -0.13 -6.87 -4.35
C ILE A 26 1.00 -6.84 -3.32
N GLN A 27 1.80 -5.78 -3.34
CA GLN A 27 2.89 -5.52 -2.43
C GLN A 27 2.65 -4.19 -1.71
N ILE A 28 2.61 -4.23 -0.38
CA ILE A 28 2.41 -3.03 0.42
C ILE A 28 3.60 -2.90 1.36
N PHE A 29 4.14 -1.69 1.45
CA PHE A 29 5.23 -1.36 2.33
C PHE A 29 4.80 -0.21 3.25
N ILE A 30 5.06 -0.37 4.54
CA ILE A 30 4.92 0.69 5.54
C ILE A 30 6.31 0.88 6.13
N ASP A 31 6.86 2.09 6.02
CA ASP A 31 8.19 2.40 6.56
C ASP A 31 9.29 1.45 6.03
N ASN A 32 9.25 1.17 4.72
CA ASN A 32 10.09 0.19 4.03
C ASN A 32 9.98 -1.27 4.53
N GLN A 33 9.03 -1.58 5.41
CA GLN A 33 8.75 -2.94 5.85
C GLN A 33 7.56 -3.52 5.07
N PRO A 34 7.65 -4.74 4.54
CA PRO A 34 6.54 -5.37 3.86
C PRO A 34 5.38 -5.60 4.83
N ALA A 35 4.18 -5.22 4.42
CA ALA A 35 2.94 -5.37 5.18
C ALA A 35 1.95 -6.24 4.41
N THR A 36 1.26 -7.11 5.13
CA THR A 36 0.20 -7.97 4.59
C THR A 36 -1.05 -7.79 5.41
N PHE A 37 -2.20 -7.68 4.74
CA PHE A 37 -3.48 -7.48 5.41
C PHE A 37 -4.44 -8.60 5.05
N THR A 38 -5.22 -8.98 6.05
CA THR A 38 -6.39 -9.84 5.91
C THR A 38 -7.56 -9.08 6.50
N PRO A 39 -8.57 -8.72 5.71
CA PRO A 39 -8.72 -8.97 4.27
C PRO A 39 -7.71 -8.19 3.40
N THR A 40 -7.53 -8.62 2.15
CA THR A 40 -6.53 -8.02 1.24
C THR A 40 -7.00 -6.65 0.74
N PRO A 41 -6.10 -5.65 0.63
CA PRO A 41 -6.46 -4.37 0.04
C PRO A 41 -6.79 -4.48 -1.43
N ILE A 42 -7.57 -3.53 -1.93
CA ILE A 42 -8.07 -3.51 -3.31
C ILE A 42 -7.41 -2.33 -4.01
N SER A 43 -6.74 -2.59 -5.13
CA SER A 43 -6.25 -1.54 -6.01
C SER A 43 -7.03 -1.59 -7.32
N LYS A 44 -7.58 -0.45 -7.74
CA LYS A 44 -8.29 -0.33 -9.01
C LYS A 44 -8.17 1.10 -9.53
N ASP A 45 -7.75 1.24 -10.79
CA ASP A 45 -7.61 2.54 -11.46
C ASP A 45 -6.71 3.51 -10.65
N ASP A 46 -5.56 3.01 -10.17
CA ASP A 46 -4.62 3.72 -9.26
C ASP A 46 -5.21 4.18 -7.90
N VAL A 47 -6.44 3.78 -7.58
CA VAL A 47 -7.07 4.04 -6.28
C VAL A 47 -6.90 2.84 -5.37
N TRP A 48 -6.28 3.07 -4.21
CA TRP A 48 -6.14 2.06 -3.16
C TRP A 48 -7.24 2.17 -2.12
N LEU A 49 -8.02 1.09 -2.00
CA LEU A 49 -8.95 0.86 -0.91
C LEU A 49 -8.33 -0.10 0.09
N ILE A 50 -8.20 0.37 1.31
CA ILE A 50 -7.48 -0.31 2.37
C ILE A 50 -8.45 -0.66 3.50
N PRO A 51 -8.45 -1.90 4.02
CA PRO A 51 -9.28 -2.26 5.15
C PRO A 51 -8.87 -1.47 6.39
N ILE A 52 -9.81 -0.69 6.93
CA ILE A 52 -9.53 0.37 7.92
C ILE A 52 -8.85 -0.22 9.16
N GLU A 53 -9.46 -1.23 9.78
CA GLU A 53 -8.98 -1.80 11.05
C GLU A 53 -7.56 -2.39 10.99
N PRO A 54 -7.25 -3.37 10.11
CA PRO A 54 -5.92 -3.97 10.11
C PRO A 54 -4.84 -2.99 9.65
N PHE A 55 -5.18 -2.01 8.80
CA PHE A 55 -4.23 -0.98 8.40
C PHE A 55 -3.94 0.00 9.53
N CYS A 56 -4.97 0.55 10.18
CA CYS A 56 -4.81 1.43 11.34
C CYS A 56 -4.02 0.72 12.45
N LYS A 57 -4.32 -0.55 12.73
CA LYS A 57 -3.56 -1.36 13.68
C LYS A 57 -2.07 -1.46 13.33
N GLN A 58 -1.74 -1.66 12.05
CA GLN A 58 -0.36 -1.73 11.57
C GLN A 58 0.37 -0.38 11.75
N LEU A 59 -0.37 0.72 11.68
CA LEU A 59 0.12 2.07 11.95
C LEU A 59 0.15 2.42 13.46
N GLY A 60 -0.32 1.54 14.33
CA GLY A 60 -0.45 1.81 15.77
C GLY A 60 -1.61 2.76 16.13
N LEU A 61 -2.56 2.96 15.21
CA LEU A 61 -3.76 3.76 15.39
C LEU A 61 -4.92 2.91 15.94
N LYS A 62 -5.77 3.53 16.76
CA LYS A 62 -7.02 2.94 17.27
C LYS A 62 -8.18 3.33 16.35
N VAL A 63 -9.15 2.43 16.21
CA VAL A 63 -10.38 2.69 15.45
C VAL A 63 -11.57 2.43 16.35
N GLU A 64 -12.48 3.39 16.40
CA GLU A 64 -13.74 3.30 17.13
C GLU A 64 -14.91 3.54 16.18
N TYR A 65 -16.01 2.83 16.37
CA TYR A 65 -17.25 3.00 15.62
C TYR A 65 -18.34 3.43 16.58
N PRO A 66 -18.67 4.73 16.66
CA PRO A 66 -19.71 5.21 17.56
C PRO A 66 -21.08 4.62 17.19
N GLU A 67 -21.84 4.18 18.19
CA GLU A 67 -23.15 3.59 17.97
C GLU A 67 -24.10 4.54 17.23
N SER A 68 -24.89 4.00 16.31
CA SER A 68 -25.90 4.75 15.55
C SER A 68 -25.34 5.86 14.65
N THR A 69 -24.05 5.78 14.27
CA THR A 69 -23.42 6.71 13.32
C THR A 69 -22.79 5.97 12.14
N GLU A 70 -22.88 6.53 10.94
CA GLU A 70 -22.22 6.00 9.73
C GLU A 70 -20.81 6.59 9.61
N MET A 71 -19.97 6.35 10.61
CA MET A 71 -18.60 6.86 10.65
C MET A 71 -17.68 5.95 11.46
N ALA A 72 -16.38 6.15 11.29
CA ALA A 72 -15.36 5.67 12.21
C ALA A 72 -14.58 6.86 12.77
N VAL A 73 -14.06 6.71 13.98
CA VAL A 73 -13.10 7.66 14.58
C VAL A 73 -11.77 6.94 14.68
N ILE A 74 -10.75 7.49 14.02
CA ILE A 74 -9.38 6.97 14.09
C ILE A 74 -8.62 7.84 15.07
N CYS A 75 -7.96 7.26 16.07
CA CYS A 75 -7.19 7.99 17.07
C CYS A 75 -5.73 7.51 17.11
N GLY A 76 -4.79 8.46 17.25
CA GLY A 76 -3.37 8.16 17.43
C GLY A 76 -2.49 9.37 17.13
N GLY A 77 -1.19 9.12 16.93
CA GLY A 77 -0.20 10.18 16.72
C GLY A 77 0.49 10.59 18.02
N GLY A 78 1.68 10.02 18.26
CA GLY A 78 2.70 10.50 19.21
C GLY A 78 2.22 11.10 20.54
N GLU A 79 2.83 12.22 20.92
CA GLU A 79 2.66 12.89 22.23
C GLU A 79 1.31 13.62 22.38
N SER A 80 0.57 13.81 21.29
CA SER A 80 -0.74 14.46 21.30
C SER A 80 -1.69 13.63 20.45
N GLU A 81 -2.48 12.77 21.11
CA GLU A 81 -3.45 11.90 20.44
C GLU A 81 -4.44 12.75 19.63
N ILE A 82 -4.39 12.62 18.31
CA ILE A 82 -5.31 13.22 17.36
C ILE A 82 -6.40 12.19 17.08
N CYS A 83 -7.67 12.59 17.19
CA CYS A 83 -8.81 11.79 16.78
C CYS A 83 -9.48 12.40 15.56
N VAL A 84 -9.58 11.63 14.48
CA VAL A 84 -10.07 12.05 13.18
C VAL A 84 -11.33 11.26 12.84
N PRO A 85 -12.50 11.93 12.76
CA PRO A 85 -13.71 11.31 12.28
C PRO A 85 -13.67 11.13 10.75
N ILE A 86 -14.08 9.95 10.27
CA ILE A 86 -14.22 9.62 8.85
C ILE A 86 -15.64 9.13 8.58
N ASN A 87 -16.39 9.86 7.74
CA ASN A 87 -17.77 9.53 7.41
C ASN A 87 -17.82 8.44 6.33
N PHE A 88 -18.80 7.54 6.43
CA PHE A 88 -19.04 6.54 5.40
C PHE A 88 -19.66 7.19 4.15
N GLY A 89 -19.32 6.67 2.97
CA GLY A 89 -19.72 7.24 1.67
C GLY A 89 -18.70 8.23 1.11
N GLU A 90 -17.99 9.00 1.94
CA GLU A 90 -16.91 9.90 1.51
C GLU A 90 -15.56 9.19 1.51
N GLY A 91 -15.34 8.34 0.51
CA GLY A 91 -14.08 7.59 0.38
C GLY A 91 -13.95 6.39 1.33
N VAL A 92 -14.99 6.09 2.11
CA VAL A 92 -15.13 4.87 2.90
C VAL A 92 -16.28 4.03 2.35
N PHE A 93 -16.03 2.74 2.14
CA PHE A 93 -16.93 1.79 1.49
C PHE A 93 -17.00 0.48 2.28
N SER A 94 -18.21 -0.02 2.51
CA SER A 94 -18.41 -1.35 3.08
C SER A 94 -18.51 -2.39 1.97
N ILE A 95 -17.57 -3.34 1.94
CA ILE A 95 -17.51 -4.41 0.93
C ILE A 95 -17.41 -5.73 1.69
N ASN A 96 -18.38 -6.64 1.51
CA ASN A 96 -18.43 -7.93 2.20
C ASN A 96 -18.27 -7.81 3.74
N ASN A 97 -18.99 -6.85 4.35
CA ASN A 97 -18.95 -6.54 5.78
C ASN A 97 -17.59 -6.04 6.31
N VAL A 98 -16.70 -5.58 5.43
CA VAL A 98 -15.43 -4.96 5.78
C VAL A 98 -15.48 -3.50 5.35
N ASN A 99 -15.10 -2.59 6.24
CA ASN A 99 -14.97 -1.18 5.91
C ASN A 99 -13.60 -0.90 5.31
N TYR A 100 -13.59 -0.44 4.07
CA TYR A 100 -12.40 0.01 3.35
C TYR A 100 -12.41 1.53 3.24
N ALA A 101 -11.25 2.17 3.32
CA ALA A 101 -11.10 3.59 3.03
C ALA A 101 -10.09 3.80 1.90
N LYS A 102 -10.26 4.89 1.16
CA LYS A 102 -9.17 5.44 0.33
C LYS A 102 -7.97 5.70 1.23
N ILE A 103 -6.80 5.26 0.81
CA ILE A 103 -5.56 5.36 1.59
C ILE A 103 -5.30 6.79 2.13
N GLU A 104 -5.59 7.83 1.36
CA GLU A 104 -5.40 9.24 1.72
C GLU A 104 -6.29 9.68 2.89
N THR A 105 -7.44 9.03 3.05
CA THR A 105 -8.42 9.31 4.13
C THR A 105 -7.83 8.95 5.49
N ILE A 106 -6.99 7.90 5.54
CA ILE A 106 -6.31 7.48 6.76
C ILE A 106 -4.93 8.14 6.88
N THR A 107 -4.15 8.19 5.82
CA THR A 107 -2.73 8.59 5.91
C THR A 107 -2.52 10.09 6.14
N LYS A 108 -3.22 10.94 5.37
CA LYS A 108 -3.00 12.39 5.37
C LYS A 108 -3.23 13.06 6.74
N PRO A 109 -4.29 12.75 7.50
CA PRO A 109 -4.53 13.39 8.80
C PRO A 109 -3.46 13.10 9.85
N PHE A 110 -2.81 11.94 9.76
CA PHE A 110 -1.74 11.51 10.67
C PHE A 110 -0.34 11.78 10.11
N GLY A 111 -0.25 12.57 9.04
CA GLY A 111 1.01 13.01 8.47
C GLY A 111 1.76 11.97 7.65
N TYR A 112 1.19 10.80 7.36
CA TYR A 112 1.84 9.82 6.49
C TYR A 112 1.88 10.30 5.04
N GLU A 113 2.96 9.97 4.33
CA GLU A 113 3.10 10.23 2.91
C GLU A 113 2.98 8.94 2.10
N ILE A 114 2.31 9.01 0.95
CA ILE A 114 2.31 7.95 -0.06
C ILE A 114 3.52 8.19 -0.97
N TYR A 115 4.56 7.38 -0.79
CA TYR A 115 5.81 7.50 -1.54
C TYR A 115 5.73 6.89 -2.94
N LYS A 116 5.04 5.75 -3.05
CA LYS A 116 4.83 5.02 -4.30
C LYS A 116 3.42 4.46 -4.35
N SER A 117 2.74 4.62 -5.48
CA SER A 117 1.43 4.04 -5.76
C SER A 117 1.38 3.56 -7.21
N SER A 118 0.84 2.36 -7.41
CA SER A 118 0.56 1.72 -8.69
C SER A 118 -0.48 0.62 -8.46
N ASP A 119 -0.97 -0.03 -9.51
CA ASP A 119 -1.95 -1.13 -9.38
C ASP A 119 -1.49 -2.30 -8.49
N THR A 120 -0.17 -2.54 -8.38
CA THR A 120 0.38 -3.71 -7.68
C THR A 120 1.25 -3.35 -6.47
N GLN A 121 1.60 -2.08 -6.31
CA GLN A 121 2.49 -1.63 -5.25
C GLN A 121 2.01 -0.34 -4.59
N LEU A 122 2.00 -0.35 -3.26
CA LEU A 122 1.77 0.82 -2.41
C LEU A 122 2.88 0.95 -1.36
N GLU A 123 3.40 2.15 -1.17
CA GLU A 123 4.41 2.45 -0.17
C GLU A 123 4.01 3.69 0.63
N VAL A 124 3.86 3.51 1.94
CA VAL A 124 3.45 4.53 2.90
C VAL A 124 4.59 4.74 3.90
N ILE A 125 4.91 5.99 4.21
CA ILE A 125 6.04 6.33 5.07
C ILE A 125 5.67 7.44 6.07
N HIS A 126 6.21 7.35 7.28
CA HIS A 126 6.21 8.47 8.22
C HIS A 126 7.27 9.52 7.82
N PRO A 127 6.95 10.83 7.78
CA PRO A 127 7.91 11.87 7.44
C PRO A 127 9.06 11.98 8.44
N GLU A 128 8.86 11.59 9.70
CA GLU A 128 9.94 11.55 10.70
C GLU A 128 11.04 10.55 10.33
N GLN A 129 10.73 9.58 9.46
CA GLN A 129 11.71 8.65 8.87
C GLN A 129 12.30 9.17 7.55
N LEU A 130 11.78 10.26 7.00
CA LEU A 130 12.37 10.92 5.85
C LEU A 130 13.45 11.89 6.31
N ALA A 131 14.62 11.80 5.67
CA ALA A 131 15.62 12.85 5.80
C ALA A 131 14.97 14.21 5.43
N PRO A 132 15.23 15.28 6.22
CA PRO A 132 14.58 16.57 6.03
C PRO A 132 14.73 17.11 4.60
N THR A 133 13.74 17.86 4.14
CA THR A 133 13.73 18.44 2.79
C THR A 133 14.51 19.75 2.77
N PHE A 134 15.83 19.67 2.57
CA PHE A 134 16.65 20.84 2.30
C PHE A 134 17.62 20.60 1.13
N THR A 135 18.19 21.69 0.63
CA THR A 135 19.17 21.70 -0.46
C THR A 135 20.47 22.23 0.10
N LEU A 136 21.57 21.52 -0.15
CA LEU A 136 22.92 21.98 0.15
C LEU A 136 23.68 22.21 -1.15
N PRO A 137 24.56 23.21 -1.24
CA PRO A 137 25.52 23.27 -2.33
C PRO A 137 26.51 22.11 -2.23
N ASP A 138 26.97 21.59 -3.38
CA ASP A 138 28.19 20.78 -3.41
C ASP A 138 29.45 21.67 -3.42
N LEU A 139 30.62 21.05 -3.59
CA LEU A 139 31.91 21.76 -3.60
C LEU A 139 32.09 22.72 -4.79
N GLU A 140 31.19 22.67 -5.77
CA GLU A 140 31.17 23.53 -6.95
C GLU A 140 29.98 24.50 -6.94
N ASP A 141 29.37 24.72 -5.76
CA ASP A 141 28.17 25.55 -5.55
C ASP A 141 26.91 25.06 -6.29
N ASN A 142 26.88 23.83 -6.82
CA ASN A 142 25.69 23.31 -7.45
C ASN A 142 24.66 22.88 -6.38
N PRO A 143 23.38 23.25 -6.52
CA PRO A 143 22.35 22.85 -5.56
C PRO A 143 22.11 21.33 -5.61
N ARG A 144 22.30 20.67 -4.47
CA ARG A 144 22.02 19.24 -4.27
C ARG A 144 20.88 19.08 -3.27
N PRO A 145 19.67 18.71 -3.74
CA PRO A 145 18.55 18.49 -2.84
C PRO A 145 18.75 17.14 -2.13
N LEU A 146 18.62 17.08 -0.81
CA LEU A 146 18.90 15.85 -0.04
C LEU A 146 18.04 14.65 -0.51
N LYS A 147 16.84 14.93 -1.03
CA LYS A 147 15.95 13.93 -1.63
C LYS A 147 16.58 13.13 -2.78
N SER A 148 17.60 13.65 -3.48
CA SER A 148 18.28 12.92 -4.56
C SER A 148 19.07 11.71 -4.06
N PHE A 149 19.34 11.63 -2.76
CA PHE A 149 20.04 10.52 -2.13
C PHE A 149 19.09 9.45 -1.53
N ARG A 150 17.76 9.65 -1.63
CA ARG A 150 16.76 8.68 -1.16
C ARG A 150 16.90 7.34 -1.89
N GLY A 151 16.53 6.25 -1.21
CA GLY A 151 16.68 4.88 -1.71
C GLY A 151 18.12 4.32 -1.61
N LYS A 152 19.06 5.08 -1.04
CA LYS A 152 20.43 4.64 -0.75
C LYS A 152 20.69 4.76 0.74
N LYS A 153 21.57 3.90 1.29
CA LYS A 153 22.12 4.11 2.63
C LYS A 153 23.08 5.30 2.56
N THR A 154 22.69 6.43 3.16
CA THR A 154 23.44 7.69 3.09
C THR A 154 23.85 8.13 4.48
N LEU A 155 25.16 8.31 4.68
CA LEU A 155 25.71 8.93 5.88
C LEU A 155 25.83 10.44 5.63
N LEU A 156 25.14 11.24 6.44
CA LEU A 156 25.33 12.69 6.51
C LEU A 156 26.40 12.99 7.55
N TYR A 157 27.53 13.53 7.11
CA TYR A 157 28.60 13.98 7.98
C TYR A 157 28.71 15.49 7.91
N ILE A 158 28.44 16.16 9.03
CA ILE A 158 28.49 17.62 9.15
C ILE A 158 29.78 17.96 9.90
N TRP A 159 30.65 18.76 9.30
CA TRP A 159 31.88 19.26 9.93
C TRP A 159 31.95 20.78 9.88
N GLY A 160 32.76 21.37 10.75
CA GLY A 160 33.21 22.76 10.65
C GLY A 160 34.68 22.84 11.03
N SER A 161 35.49 23.53 10.22
CA SER A 161 36.87 23.86 10.59
C SER A 161 36.88 25.28 11.15
N TRP A 162 37.08 25.38 12.47
CA TRP A 162 37.38 26.64 13.14
C TRP A 162 38.87 26.99 13.00
#